data_AF-A0A344UDA4-F1
#
_entry.id   AF-A0A344UDA4-F1
#
_cell.length_a   1.000
_cell.length_b   1.000
_cell.length_c   1.000
_cell.angle_alpha   90.00
_cell.angle_beta   90.00
_cell.angle_gamma   90.00
#
_symmetry.space_group_name_H-M   'P 1'
#
loop_
_entity.id
_entity.type
_entity.pdbx_description
1 polymer ?
#
loop_
_entity_poly.entity_id
_entity_poly.type
_entity_poly.pdbx_seq_one_letter_code
_entity_poly.pdbx_strand_id
1 'polypeptide(L)'
;MREAMSHVANYLSDGDDLLRRFRGILDAEARRMLAAAVDHPEALLLALDEWLRERRGEEAEQTLYLRLPRSAGIAHAQLMSLLAESWQGRLDVEYHDDARFLMRCGELAADFDPARYVDEGVQLLQSGLDALPEDCRALSKIATACLREAEEGLSAKHSEVEPC
;
A
#
# COMPACT_ATOMS: atom_id res chain seq x y z
N MET A 1 -1.04 19.96 -40.96
CA MET A 1 0.12 20.09 -40.03
C MET A 1 -0.36 20.45 -38.62
N ARG A 2 -1.00 21.61 -38.41
CA ARG A 2 -1.56 22.03 -37.11
C ARG A 2 -2.50 20.98 -36.47
N GLU A 3 -3.40 20.39 -37.25
CA GLU A 3 -4.26 19.29 -36.79
C GLU A 3 -3.48 18.05 -36.35
N ALA A 4 -2.45 17.65 -37.11
CA ALA A 4 -1.62 16.50 -36.76
C ALA A 4 -0.90 16.70 -35.42
N MET A 5 -0.53 17.94 -35.11
CA MET A 5 0.13 18.28 -33.85
C MET A 5 -0.82 18.38 -32.67
N SER A 6 -2.04 18.88 -32.88
CA SER A 6 -3.13 18.76 -31.90
C SER A 6 -3.49 17.29 -31.62
N HIS A 7 -3.48 16.43 -32.64
CA HIS A 7 -3.71 14.99 -32.47
C HIS A 7 -2.64 14.31 -31.59
N VAL A 8 -1.36 14.68 -31.76
CA VAL A 8 -0.31 14.11 -30.90
C VAL A 8 -0.38 14.66 -29.47
N ALA A 9 -0.68 15.95 -29.29
CA ALA A 9 -0.89 16.51 -27.96
C ALA A 9 -2.05 15.84 -27.21
N ASN A 10 -3.16 15.58 -27.91
CA ASN A 10 -4.29 14.84 -27.35
C ASN A 10 -3.90 13.40 -26.99
N TYR A 11 -3.20 12.70 -27.89
CA TYR A 11 -2.72 11.33 -27.62
C TYR A 11 -1.81 11.24 -26.38
N LEU A 12 -0.95 12.24 -26.17
CA LEU A 12 -0.08 12.29 -24.98
C LEU A 12 -0.88 12.62 -23.70
N SER A 13 -1.85 13.53 -23.78
CA SER A 13 -2.78 13.82 -22.67
C SER A 13 -3.62 12.59 -22.28
N ASP A 14 -4.10 11.84 -23.27
CA ASP A 14 -4.84 10.60 -23.07
C ASP A 14 -3.98 9.55 -22.35
N GLY A 15 -2.67 9.54 -22.60
CA GLY A 15 -1.69 8.70 -21.91
C GLY A 15 -1.54 9.03 -20.42
N ASP A 16 -1.46 10.32 -20.08
CA ASP A 16 -1.40 10.79 -18.69
C ASP A 16 -2.68 10.48 -17.92
N ASP A 17 -3.84 10.62 -18.57
CA ASP A 17 -5.14 10.24 -17.99
C ASP A 17 -5.25 8.74 -17.75
N LEU A 18 -4.77 7.93 -18.70
CA LEU A 18 -4.74 6.47 -18.57
C LEU A 18 -3.84 6.03 -17.42
N LEU A 19 -2.65 6.63 -17.27
CA LEU A 19 -1.74 6.37 -16.15
C LEU A 19 -2.37 6.72 -14.80
N ARG A 20 -3.03 7.88 -14.69
CA ARG A 20 -3.76 8.26 -13.47
C ARG A 20 -4.87 7.28 -13.14
N ARG A 21 -5.65 6.86 -14.14
CA ARG A 21 -6.73 5.88 -13.97
C ARG A 21 -6.20 4.54 -13.47
N PHE A 22 -5.15 4.00 -14.08
CA PHE A 22 -4.58 2.73 -13.63
C PHE A 22 -3.94 2.81 -12.25
N ARG A 23 -3.33 3.95 -11.89
CA ARG A 23 -2.86 4.18 -10.52
C ARG A 23 -4.00 4.11 -9.51
N GLY A 24 -5.13 4.75 -9.79
CA GLY A 24 -6.31 4.67 -8.93
C GLY A 24 -6.87 3.24 -8.81
N ILE A 25 -6.88 2.48 -9.91
CA ILE A 25 -7.31 1.07 -9.89
C ILE A 25 -6.37 0.21 -9.04
N LEU A 26 -5.05 0.37 -9.22
CA LEU A 26 -4.04 -0.38 -8.46
C LEU A 26 -4.06 -0.02 -6.98
N ASP A 27 -4.25 1.25 -6.62
CA ASP A 27 -4.41 1.68 -5.23
C ASP A 27 -5.63 0.99 -4.57
N ALA A 28 -6.79 1.08 -5.22
CA ALA A 28 -8.02 0.49 -4.69
C ALA A 28 -7.90 -1.03 -4.53
N GLU A 29 -7.28 -1.70 -5.51
CA GLU A 29 -7.10 -3.15 -5.48
C GLU A 29 -6.06 -3.57 -4.43
N ALA A 30 -4.95 -2.85 -4.31
CA ALA A 30 -3.94 -3.10 -3.27
C ALA A 30 -4.54 -2.96 -1.87
N ARG A 31 -5.32 -1.89 -1.63
CA ARG A 31 -6.04 -1.68 -0.37
C ARG A 31 -6.98 -2.86 -0.07
N ARG A 32 -7.76 -3.27 -1.07
CA ARG A 32 -8.70 -4.40 -0.93
C ARG A 32 -7.98 -5.70 -0.59
N MET A 33 -6.87 -5.99 -1.27
CA MET A 33 -6.08 -7.20 -1.05
C MET A 33 -5.42 -7.21 0.33
N LEU A 34 -4.77 -6.10 0.72
CA LEU A 34 -4.09 -5.99 2.01
C LEU A 34 -5.09 -6.03 3.17
N ALA A 35 -6.23 -5.34 3.04
CA ALA A 35 -7.30 -5.40 4.03
C ALA A 35 -7.81 -6.83 4.21
N ALA A 36 -8.07 -7.55 3.12
CA ALA A 36 -8.49 -8.94 3.18
C ALA A 36 -7.45 -9.86 3.83
N ALA A 37 -6.16 -9.56 3.70
CA ALA A 37 -5.09 -10.33 4.34
C ALA A 37 -5.10 -10.13 5.87
N VAL A 38 -5.28 -8.90 6.35
CA VAL A 38 -5.25 -8.59 7.79
C VAL A 38 -6.59 -8.83 8.50
N ASP A 39 -7.70 -8.84 7.77
CA ASP A 39 -9.02 -9.19 8.31
C ASP A 39 -9.18 -10.72 8.49
N HIS A 40 -8.27 -11.52 7.94
CA HIS A 40 -8.36 -12.97 8.04
C HIS A 40 -8.05 -13.44 9.47
N PRO A 41 -8.87 -14.32 10.08
CA PRO A 41 -8.68 -14.78 11.46
C PRO A 41 -7.31 -15.42 11.74
N GLU A 42 -6.71 -16.06 10.73
CA GLU A 42 -5.38 -16.67 10.86
C GLU A 42 -4.24 -15.65 10.94
N ALA A 43 -4.42 -14.43 10.39
CA ALA A 43 -3.37 -13.40 10.43
C ALA A 43 -3.09 -12.98 11.89
N LEU A 44 -4.14 -12.87 12.70
CA LEU A 44 -4.02 -12.61 14.13
C LEU A 44 -3.29 -13.73 14.86
N LEU A 45 -3.65 -14.99 14.56
CA LEU A 45 -3.02 -16.15 15.19
C LEU A 45 -1.53 -16.23 14.85
N LEU A 46 -1.17 -15.94 13.60
CA LEU A 46 0.22 -15.92 13.15
C LEU A 46 1.02 -14.81 13.84
N ALA A 47 0.50 -13.59 13.86
CA ALA A 47 1.17 -12.45 14.52
C ALA A 47 1.38 -12.70 16.01
N LEU A 48 0.39 -13.29 16.69
CA LEU A 48 0.49 -13.67 18.09
C LEU A 48 1.50 -14.80 18.31
N ASP A 49 1.51 -15.84 17.49
CA ASP A 49 2.46 -16.95 17.61
C ASP A 49 3.90 -16.47 17.42
N GLU A 50 4.15 -15.60 16.43
CA GLU A 50 5.46 -14.99 16.21
C GLU A 50 5.90 -14.16 17.43
N TRP A 51 5.03 -13.29 17.93
CA TRP A 51 5.32 -12.45 19.10
C TRP A 51 5.58 -13.25 20.38
N LEU A 52 4.86 -14.36 20.59
CA LEU A 52 5.07 -15.27 21.73
C LEU A 52 6.35 -16.10 21.57
N ARG A 53 6.71 -16.50 20.36
CA ARG A 53 7.92 -17.30 20.10
C ARG A 53 9.19 -16.54 20.46
N GLU A 54 9.23 -15.24 20.20
CA GLU A 54 10.32 -14.34 20.60
C GLU A 54 10.50 -14.26 22.13
N ARG A 55 9.50 -14.69 22.90
CA ARG A 55 9.44 -14.52 24.37
C ARG A 55 9.53 -15.84 25.14
N ARG A 56 9.77 -16.95 24.45
CA ARG A 56 9.87 -18.28 25.10
C ARG A 56 11.05 -18.30 26.08
N GLY A 57 10.74 -18.32 27.37
CA GLY A 57 11.71 -18.53 28.46
C GLY A 57 11.89 -17.37 29.43
N GLU A 58 11.32 -16.19 29.17
CA GLU A 58 11.61 -14.99 29.98
C GLU A 58 10.53 -14.68 31.04
N GLU A 59 9.31 -15.24 30.96
CA GLU A 59 8.16 -14.62 31.63
C GLU A 59 7.09 -15.57 32.22
N ALA A 60 7.47 -16.76 32.71
CA ALA A 60 6.51 -17.78 33.19
C ALA A 60 5.57 -17.32 34.34
N GLU A 61 5.89 -16.22 35.03
CA GLU A 61 5.08 -15.68 36.14
C GLU A 61 4.23 -14.46 35.74
N GLN A 62 4.45 -13.89 34.56
CA GLN A 62 3.76 -12.68 34.15
C GLN A 62 2.36 -12.98 33.59
N THR A 63 1.48 -11.98 33.68
CA THR A 63 0.15 -12.08 33.06
C THR A 63 0.24 -11.56 31.63
N LEU A 64 -0.15 -12.40 30.67
CA LEU A 64 -0.36 -12.01 29.29
C LEU A 64 -1.74 -11.38 29.15
N TYR A 65 -1.78 -10.13 28.73
CA TYR A 65 -2.99 -9.39 28.44
C TYR A 65 -3.17 -9.29 26.92
N LEU A 66 -4.32 -9.75 26.45
CA LEU A 66 -4.73 -9.65 25.06
C LEU A 66 -6.00 -8.82 24.97
N ARG A 67 -5.97 -7.76 24.16
CA ARG A 67 -7.17 -7.05 23.73
C ARG A 67 -7.41 -7.28 22.26
N LEU A 68 -8.51 -7.94 21.95
CA LEU A 68 -8.81 -8.46 20.63
C LEU A 68 -10.03 -7.77 20.03
N PRO A 69 -10.06 -7.60 18.70
CA PRO A 69 -11.28 -7.16 18.03
C PRO A 69 -12.35 -8.24 18.17
N ARG A 70 -13.62 -7.83 18.25
CA ARG A 70 -14.77 -8.76 18.35
C ARG A 70 -14.82 -9.77 17.20
N SER A 71 -14.34 -9.39 16.01
CA SER A 71 -14.20 -10.27 14.84
C SER A 71 -13.29 -11.47 15.10
N ALA A 72 -12.28 -11.35 15.97
CA ALA A 72 -11.41 -12.46 16.37
C ALA A 72 -12.15 -13.58 17.13
N GLY A 73 -13.37 -13.31 17.62
CA GLY A 73 -14.21 -14.31 18.25
C GLY A 73 -14.49 -15.53 17.36
N ILE A 74 -14.44 -15.38 16.03
CA ILE A 74 -14.59 -16.50 15.08
C ILE A 74 -13.47 -17.53 15.28
N ALA A 75 -12.26 -17.08 15.58
CA ALA A 75 -11.07 -17.92 15.79
C ALA A 75 -10.81 -18.26 17.26
N HIS A 76 -11.74 -17.97 18.17
CA HIS A 76 -11.54 -18.08 19.61
C HIS A 76 -11.01 -19.46 20.05
N ALA A 77 -11.57 -20.54 19.51
CA ALA A 77 -11.13 -21.88 19.85
C ALA A 77 -9.67 -22.14 19.44
N GLN A 78 -9.27 -21.71 18.25
CA GLN A 78 -7.90 -21.84 17.75
C GLN A 78 -6.93 -20.97 18.56
N LEU A 79 -7.35 -19.75 18.90
CA LEU A 79 -6.60 -18.85 19.77
C LEU A 79 -6.33 -19.50 21.13
N MET A 80 -7.35 -20.07 21.76
CA MET A 80 -7.18 -20.71 23.07
C MET A 80 -6.26 -21.93 23.00
N SER A 81 -6.33 -22.72 21.92
CA SER A 81 -5.36 -23.80 21.68
C SER A 81 -3.93 -23.27 21.53
N LEU A 82 -3.72 -22.23 20.70
CA LEU A 82 -2.42 -21.61 20.53
C LEU A 82 -1.85 -21.10 21.86
N LEU A 83 -2.67 -20.44 22.67
CA LEU A 83 -2.26 -19.89 23.96
C LEU A 83 -1.94 -20.99 24.98
N ALA A 84 -2.70 -22.09 24.99
CA ALA A 84 -2.42 -23.22 25.86
C ALA A 84 -1.08 -23.91 25.53
N GLU A 85 -0.68 -23.90 24.26
CA GLU A 85 0.59 -24.48 23.80
C GLU A 85 1.78 -23.53 24.01
N SER A 86 1.57 -22.23 23.81
CA SER A 86 2.64 -21.23 23.79
C SER A 86 2.80 -20.43 25.09
N TRP A 87 1.82 -20.46 26.01
CA TRP A 87 1.86 -19.68 27.26
C TRP A 87 1.49 -20.51 28.49
N GLN A 88 2.38 -20.54 29.49
CA GLN A 88 2.18 -21.29 30.74
C GLN A 88 1.79 -20.39 31.93
N GLY A 89 1.81 -19.06 31.73
CA GLY A 89 1.52 -18.07 32.76
C GLY A 89 0.03 -17.74 32.87
N ARG A 90 -0.28 -16.65 33.60
CA ARG A 90 -1.65 -16.13 33.68
C ARG A 90 -2.04 -15.49 32.35
N LEU A 91 -3.32 -15.59 32.01
CA LEU A 91 -3.90 -15.05 30.79
C LEU A 91 -5.12 -14.20 31.11
N ASP A 92 -5.20 -13.03 30.49
CA ASP A 92 -6.36 -12.13 30.50
C ASP A 92 -6.70 -11.77 29.05
N VAL A 93 -7.93 -12.04 28.62
CA VAL A 93 -8.40 -11.80 27.25
C VAL A 93 -9.67 -10.96 27.28
N GLU A 94 -9.61 -9.80 26.65
CA GLU A 94 -10.71 -8.85 26.52
C GLU A 94 -11.06 -8.65 25.04
N TYR A 95 -12.35 -8.52 24.74
CA TYR A 95 -12.84 -8.25 23.38
C TYR A 95 -13.42 -6.83 23.28
N HIS A 96 -13.13 -6.12 22.20
CA HIS A 96 -13.64 -4.77 21.94
C HIS A 96 -14.09 -4.57 20.49
N ASP A 97 -14.70 -3.42 20.22
CA ASP A 97 -15.27 -3.10 18.90
C ASP A 97 -14.27 -2.45 17.93
N ASP A 98 -13.10 -2.02 18.41
CA ASP A 98 -11.98 -1.57 17.56
C ASP A 98 -11.35 -2.76 16.81
N ALA A 99 -10.76 -2.51 15.63
CA ALA A 99 -10.09 -3.51 14.79
C ALA A 99 -8.66 -3.83 15.26
N ARG A 100 -8.08 -2.97 16.10
CA ARG A 100 -6.70 -3.14 16.60
C ARG A 100 -6.54 -4.36 17.48
N PHE A 101 -5.34 -4.89 17.53
CA PHE A 101 -4.96 -6.00 18.38
C PHE A 101 -3.80 -5.59 19.29
N LEU A 102 -4.01 -5.69 20.60
CA LEU A 102 -3.00 -5.30 21.58
C LEU A 102 -2.55 -6.52 22.39
N MET A 103 -1.24 -6.67 22.50
CA MET A 103 -0.57 -7.68 23.31
C MET A 103 0.27 -6.98 24.37
N ARG A 104 0.18 -7.41 25.63
CA ARG A 104 1.03 -6.89 26.70
C ARG A 104 1.44 -7.98 27.67
N CYS A 105 2.72 -8.01 28.00
CA CYS A 105 3.27 -8.82 29.08
C CYS A 105 4.28 -7.96 29.85
N GLY A 106 4.03 -7.75 31.14
CA GLY A 106 4.83 -6.82 31.95
C GLY A 106 4.86 -5.41 31.37
N GLU A 107 6.09 -4.93 31.12
CA GLU A 107 6.41 -3.65 30.50
C GLU A 107 6.43 -3.71 28.96
N LEU A 108 6.37 -4.90 28.37
CA LEU A 108 6.40 -5.09 26.94
C LEU A 108 4.99 -5.03 26.38
N ALA A 109 4.80 -4.20 25.35
CA ALA A 109 3.55 -4.09 24.62
C ALA A 109 3.81 -4.12 23.11
N ALA A 110 2.90 -4.75 22.38
CA ALA A 110 2.83 -4.70 20.92
C ALA A 110 1.41 -4.33 20.49
N ASP A 111 1.35 -3.50 19.45
CA ASP A 111 0.13 -3.02 18.82
C ASP A 111 0.16 -3.47 17.35
N PHE A 112 -0.86 -4.21 16.95
CA PHE A 112 -1.15 -4.51 15.57
C PHE A 112 -2.38 -3.71 15.13
N ASP A 113 -2.13 -2.72 14.26
CA ASP A 113 -3.14 -1.87 13.65
C ASP A 113 -3.32 -2.27 12.17
N PRO A 114 -4.44 -2.95 11.83
CA PRO A 114 -4.72 -3.35 10.45
C PRO A 114 -4.76 -2.17 9.47
N ALA A 115 -5.28 -1.01 9.89
CA ALA A 115 -5.38 0.16 9.02
C ALA A 115 -3.99 0.71 8.71
N ARG A 116 -3.13 0.78 9.72
CA ARG A 116 -1.73 1.19 9.55
C ARG A 116 -0.96 0.25 8.63
N TYR A 117 -1.16 -1.07 8.78
CA TYR A 117 -0.54 -2.06 7.89
C TYR A 117 -0.95 -1.85 6.42
N VAL A 118 -2.25 -1.63 6.17
CA VAL A 118 -2.76 -1.38 4.81
C VAL A 118 -2.18 -0.09 4.25
N ASP A 119 -2.20 1.00 5.02
CA ASP A 119 -1.71 2.30 4.55
C ASP A 119 -0.21 2.27 4.26
N GLU A 120 0.60 1.69 5.13
CA GLU A 120 2.05 1.54 4.92
C GLU A 120 2.34 0.64 3.71
N GLY A 121 1.62 -0.48 3.57
CA GLY A 121 1.78 -1.39 2.43
C GLY A 121 1.41 -0.75 1.09
N VAL A 122 0.31 0.01 1.05
CA VAL A 122 -0.10 0.77 -0.13
C VAL A 122 0.91 1.85 -0.46
N GLN A 123 1.38 2.60 0.53
CA GLN A 123 2.38 3.64 0.31
C GLN A 123 3.67 3.05 -0.26
N LEU A 124 4.11 1.90 0.25
CA LEU A 124 5.29 1.20 -0.28
C LEU A 124 5.08 0.81 -1.76
N LEU A 125 3.94 0.21 -2.10
CA LEU A 125 3.60 -0.13 -3.49
C LEU A 125 3.55 1.11 -4.40
N GLN A 126 2.93 2.20 -3.93
CA GLN A 126 2.85 3.45 -4.67
C GLN A 126 4.22 4.09 -4.91
N SER A 127 5.11 4.10 -3.91
CA SER A 127 6.47 4.60 -4.06
C SER A 127 7.28 3.79 -5.09
N GLY A 128 7.09 2.48 -5.15
CA GLY A 128 7.66 1.64 -6.22
C GLY A 128 7.10 1.99 -7.60
N LEU A 129 5.83 2.37 -7.67
CA LEU A 129 5.18 2.87 -8.88
C LEU A 129 5.53 4.33 -9.23
N ASP A 130 6.18 5.10 -8.35
CA ASP A 130 6.65 6.45 -8.65
C ASP A 130 7.97 6.46 -9.44
N ALA A 131 8.74 5.37 -9.41
CA ALA A 131 9.93 5.19 -10.24
C ALA A 131 9.60 4.92 -11.73
N LEU A 132 8.50 4.23 -12.03
CA LEU A 132 8.04 3.94 -13.40
C LEU A 132 7.68 5.19 -14.25
N PRO A 133 7.00 6.22 -13.70
CA PRO A 133 6.63 7.42 -14.43
C PRO A 133 7.77 8.31 -14.86
N GLU A 134 8.94 8.31 -14.21
CA GLU A 134 10.02 9.20 -14.66
C GLU A 134 10.50 8.82 -16.06
N ASP A 135 10.66 7.52 -16.33
CA ASP A 135 11.05 7.03 -17.65
C ASP A 135 9.96 7.29 -18.70
N CYS A 136 8.69 7.00 -18.37
CA CYS A 136 7.58 7.22 -19.29
C CYS A 136 7.26 8.72 -19.52
N ARG A 137 7.38 9.57 -18.49
CA ARG A 137 7.20 11.02 -18.59
C ARG A 137 8.38 11.70 -19.26
N ALA A 138 9.60 11.22 -19.08
CA ALA A 138 10.76 11.71 -19.83
C ALA A 138 10.54 11.48 -21.32
N LEU A 139 10.12 10.27 -21.72
CA LEU A 139 9.79 9.96 -23.12
C LEU A 139 8.68 10.87 -23.67
N SER A 140 7.61 11.09 -22.90
CA SER A 140 6.48 11.94 -23.32
C SER A 140 6.84 13.43 -23.38
N LYS A 141 7.63 13.95 -22.42
CA LYS A 141 8.11 15.33 -22.42
C LYS A 141 9.09 15.59 -23.57
N ILE A 142 10.01 14.66 -23.83
CA ILE A 142 10.94 14.76 -24.97
C ILE A 142 10.15 14.77 -26.27
N ALA A 143 9.20 13.85 -26.44
CA ALA A 143 8.35 13.82 -27.64
C ALA A 143 7.57 15.14 -27.83
N THR A 144 7.02 15.70 -26.76
CA THR A 144 6.30 16.99 -26.79
C THR A 144 7.22 18.17 -27.12
N ALA A 145 8.42 18.21 -26.54
CA ALA A 145 9.40 19.25 -26.79
C ALA A 145 9.92 19.21 -28.24
N CYS A 146 10.27 18.04 -28.75
CA CYS A 146 10.67 17.86 -30.15
C CYS A 146 9.56 18.26 -31.13
N LEU A 147 8.29 17.99 -30.80
CA LEU A 147 7.16 18.44 -31.61
C LEU A 147 7.06 19.97 -31.65
N ARG A 148 7.17 20.65 -30.50
CA ARG A 148 7.16 22.12 -30.43
C ARG A 148 8.30 22.76 -31.21
N GLU A 149 9.52 22.24 -31.06
CA GLU A 149 10.70 22.72 -31.80
C GLU A 149 10.54 22.54 -33.31
N ALA A 150 9.94 21.43 -33.75
CA ALA A 150 9.63 21.21 -35.17
C ALA A 150 8.57 22.21 -35.69
N GLU A 151 7.58 22.58 -34.87
CA GLU A 151 6.58 23.61 -35.20
C GLU A 151 7.23 24.98 -35.41
N GLU A 152 8.11 25.38 -34.49
CA GLU A 152 8.79 26.68 -34.51
C GLU A 152 9.81 26.76 -35.67
N GLY A 153 10.58 25.70 -35.90
CA GLY A 153 11.54 25.62 -37.00
C GLY A 153 10.88 25.64 -38.39
N LEU A 154 9.68 25.07 -38.54
CA LEU A 154 8.91 25.18 -39.78
C LEU A 154 8.32 26.59 -39.99
N SER A 155 7.88 27.23 -38.91
CA SER A 155 7.36 28.60 -38.98
C SER A 155 8.44 29.61 -39.36
N ALA A 156 9.69 29.39 -38.93
CA ALA A 156 10.85 30.20 -39.33
C ALA A 156 11.21 30.01 -40.81
N LYS A 157 11.22 28.77 -41.32
CA LYS A 157 11.50 28.48 -42.73
C LYS A 157 10.43 28.99 -43.70
N HIS A 158 9.17 29.10 -43.28
CA HIS A 158 8.12 29.73 -44.09
C HIS A 158 8.24 31.27 -44.14
N SER A 159 8.96 31.89 -43.19
CA SER A 159 9.18 33.34 -43.18
C SER A 159 10.44 33.77 -43.95
N GLU A 160 11.32 32.83 -44.33
CA GLU A 160 12.50 33.08 -45.17
C GLU A 160 12.25 32.85 -46.68
N VAL A 161 11.06 32.39 -47.06
CA VAL A 161 10.66 32.18 -48.48
C VAL A 161 9.63 33.23 -48.91
N GLU A 162 9.99 34.50 -48.77
CA GLU A 162 9.54 35.67 -49.56
C GLU A 162 10.24 36.92 -48.99
N PRO A 163 10.77 37.90 -49.76
CA PRO A 163 10.59 38.12 -51.20
C PRO A 163 11.89 38.29 -52.03
N CYS A 164 11.66 38.29 -53.35
CA CYS A 164 12.49 38.64 -54.52
C CYS A 164 12.99 37.46 -55.37
#